data_AF-A0A6G2IET6-F1
#
_entry.id   AF-A0A6G2IET6-F1
#
_cell.length_a   1.000
_cell.length_b   1.000
_cell.length_c   1.000
_cell.angle_alpha   90.00
_cell.angle_beta   90.00
_cell.angle_gamma   90.00
#
_symmetry.space_group_name_H-M   'P 1'
#
loop_
_entity.id
_entity.type
_entity.pdbx_description
1 polymer ?
#
loop_
_entity_poly.entity_id
_entity_poly.type
_entity_poly.pdbx_seq_one_letter_code
_entity_poly.pdbx_strand_id
1 'polypeptide(L)'
;MSSSASRPQRGPARRPSNTHRPSVSRPGAGGSRFGMFAVCVARDSEPELNKGKAKPLYDVLVSYADGSSRDTGQGYPYREALAAHLDCSPQTIDRATKYLEQEIGLIRVVRRKVEGKANENDANLYVLHDSWLIHAQTAPADTPPQLVARYGHTVPGFDVDAWMEENAPDFDLTGWRAAHAGRIGAQQQEHQERRRKDRARKRKSARKGSDVTGDVTPMAEEFEGGDVTGDGTCPVTHDVTGGVMGEAVSTTVVPEPSSTDGAPSARSAADVRRTTAGSSACEEDSGCAATEQTSPVADDDERGEEEAARPAKVPGPRGGKRKPSPFPPELRQRIYAAESLLPAPLLAVLREKLPHGHLPNTTRQVTAQALETRTPEELGERAARRWITYGYERDHYDGLLRSPLGVVEELFRPTPYCPLADCEDGRDRHTGLQCSTCAERIEQRKRDRRAGRPVSTARPTRLYRDREECAHCSAPLPRDAAAGDLCHRCARQMDQELAELHERLGLTGTAAPTTPDPDPADARYAPAPPSAEYRAWRAQQADGAPF
;
A
#
# COMPACT_ATOMS: atom_id res chain seq x y z
N MET A 1 19.93 66.50 21.81
CA MET A 1 19.25 65.28 22.29
C MET A 1 18.57 64.62 21.10
N SER A 2 19.03 63.44 20.68
CA SER A 2 18.49 62.75 19.50
C SER A 2 18.48 61.24 19.77
N SER A 3 17.30 60.63 19.81
CA SER A 3 17.14 59.22 20.17
C SER A 3 17.05 58.33 18.92
N SER A 4 18.14 57.63 18.60
CA SER A 4 18.17 56.66 17.50
C SER A 4 17.45 55.37 17.87
N ALA A 5 16.26 55.14 17.30
CA ALA A 5 15.47 53.93 17.53
C ALA A 5 15.95 52.76 16.64
N SER A 6 16.66 51.80 17.22
CA SER A 6 17.16 50.61 16.52
C SER A 6 16.03 49.68 16.05
N ARG A 7 16.04 49.31 14.77
CA ARG A 7 15.05 48.41 14.15
C ARG A 7 15.44 46.95 14.42
N PRO A 8 14.57 46.10 15.02
CA PRO A 8 14.94 44.73 15.39
C PRO A 8 15.07 43.83 14.16
N GLN A 9 16.22 43.16 14.02
CA GLN A 9 16.43 42.13 13.00
C GLN A 9 15.67 40.84 13.37
N ARG A 10 14.92 40.26 12.42
CA ARG A 10 14.35 38.92 12.57
C ARG A 10 15.41 37.87 12.21
N GLY A 11 16.03 37.26 13.23
CA GLY A 11 16.87 36.09 13.02
C GLY A 11 16.08 34.86 12.53
N PRO A 12 16.74 33.85 11.94
CA PRO A 12 16.09 32.64 11.48
C PRO A 12 15.48 31.86 12.65
N ALA A 13 14.26 31.35 12.47
CA ALA A 13 13.55 30.61 13.50
C ALA A 13 14.30 29.31 13.87
N ARG A 14 14.84 29.23 15.09
CA ARG A 14 15.44 28.00 15.61
C ARG A 14 14.36 26.93 15.74
N ARG A 15 14.61 25.76 15.16
CA ARG A 15 13.79 24.55 15.35
C ARG A 15 13.69 24.27 16.85
N PRO A 16 12.48 24.10 17.44
CA PRO A 16 12.34 23.84 18.87
C PRO A 16 13.03 22.53 19.26
N SER A 17 13.53 22.47 20.49
CA SER A 17 14.28 21.32 21.01
C SER A 17 13.39 20.09 21.23
N ASN A 18 13.96 18.90 21.04
CA ASN A 18 13.30 17.60 21.25
C ASN A 18 12.85 17.33 22.72
N THR A 19 13.05 18.28 23.63
CA THR A 19 12.83 18.18 25.08
C THR A 19 11.36 18.05 25.50
N HIS A 20 10.41 18.36 24.61
CA HIS A 20 8.97 18.15 24.84
C HIS A 20 8.36 17.05 23.96
N ARG A 21 9.18 16.10 23.47
CA ARG A 21 8.63 14.83 22.98
C ARG A 21 8.28 13.97 24.20
N PRO A 22 7.00 13.66 24.47
CA PRO A 22 6.65 12.86 25.65
C PRO A 22 7.32 11.49 25.55
N SER A 23 7.84 11.01 26.69
CA SER A 23 8.28 9.64 26.83
C SER A 23 7.04 8.74 26.76
N VAL A 24 6.75 8.21 25.57
CA VAL A 24 5.73 7.16 25.38
C VAL A 24 6.31 5.88 25.98
N SER A 25 6.19 5.77 27.30
CA SER A 25 6.61 4.62 28.09
C SER A 25 5.94 3.38 27.53
N ARG A 26 6.74 2.43 27.05
CA ARG A 26 6.21 1.14 26.62
C ARG A 26 5.53 0.47 27.83
N PRO A 27 4.26 0.04 27.72
CA PRO A 27 3.66 -0.80 28.74
C PRO A 27 4.45 -2.10 28.88
N GLY A 28 4.34 -2.73 30.05
CA GLY A 28 4.97 -4.02 30.33
C GLY A 28 4.44 -5.16 29.46
N ALA A 29 4.87 -6.39 29.72
CA ALA A 29 4.62 -7.57 28.88
C ALA A 29 3.14 -7.99 28.69
N GLY A 30 2.17 -7.23 29.23
CA GLY A 30 0.72 -7.48 29.20
C GLY A 30 0.02 -7.28 27.85
N GLY A 31 0.52 -7.91 26.78
CA GLY A 31 -0.29 -8.43 25.65
C GLY A 31 -0.97 -7.48 24.65
N SER A 32 -1.50 -6.32 25.07
CA SER A 32 -2.32 -5.46 24.19
C SER A 32 -1.48 -4.80 23.09
N ARG A 33 -1.80 -5.15 21.84
CA ARG A 33 -0.99 -4.76 20.67
C ARG A 33 -1.32 -3.36 20.20
N PHE A 34 -0.34 -2.45 20.26
CA PHE A 34 -0.37 -1.19 19.51
C PHE A 34 -0.71 -1.44 18.03
N GLY A 35 -1.56 -0.59 17.45
CA GLY A 35 -1.88 -0.65 16.02
C GLY A 35 -2.98 -1.63 15.62
N MET A 36 -3.88 -2.03 16.53
CA MET A 36 -5.22 -2.45 16.09
C MET A 36 -6.05 -1.20 15.74
N PHE A 37 -6.47 -1.13 14.47
CA PHE A 37 -7.28 -0.07 13.88
C PHE A 37 -8.46 -0.70 13.14
N ALA A 38 -9.62 -0.04 13.12
CA ALA A 38 -10.76 -0.47 12.32
C ALA A 38 -10.41 -0.52 10.82
N VAL A 39 -10.27 -1.74 10.28
CA VAL A 39 -9.83 -1.97 8.88
C VAL A 39 -10.85 -1.44 7.86
N CYS A 40 -12.13 -1.37 8.24
CA CYS A 40 -13.17 -0.70 7.44
C CYS A 40 -12.87 0.78 7.22
N VAL A 41 -12.57 1.55 8.27
CA VAL A 41 -12.15 2.97 8.18
C VAL A 41 -10.88 3.13 7.33
N ALA A 42 -9.87 2.27 7.56
CA ALA A 42 -8.63 2.31 6.81
C ALA A 42 -8.80 1.98 5.31
N ARG A 43 -9.82 1.17 4.96
CA ARG A 43 -10.18 0.84 3.57
C ARG A 43 -11.23 1.76 2.95
N ASP A 44 -11.86 2.62 3.74
CA ASP A 44 -12.90 3.52 3.26
C ASP A 44 -12.37 4.44 2.16
N SER A 45 -13.09 4.42 1.03
CA SER A 45 -12.75 5.09 -0.22
C SER A 45 -13.48 6.42 -0.42
N GLU A 46 -14.34 6.83 0.53
CA GLU A 46 -15.04 8.10 0.47
C GLU A 46 -14.03 9.25 0.31
N PRO A 47 -14.19 10.11 -0.71
CA PRO A 47 -13.19 11.10 -1.03
C PRO A 47 -13.15 12.25 -0.03
N GLU A 48 -14.08 12.47 0.91
CA GLU A 48 -13.93 13.52 1.93
C GLU A 48 -12.97 13.11 3.05
N LEU A 49 -13.17 11.92 3.63
CA LEU A 49 -12.23 11.27 4.55
C LEU A 49 -10.79 11.17 3.98
N ASN A 50 -10.65 11.02 2.66
CA ASN A 50 -9.36 10.94 1.94
C ASN A 50 -8.87 12.28 1.29
N LYS A 51 -9.73 13.28 1.02
CA LYS A 51 -9.35 14.64 0.54
C LYS A 51 -8.75 15.46 1.70
N GLY A 52 -9.26 15.27 2.91
CA GLY A 52 -8.77 15.93 4.12
C GLY A 52 -7.58 15.22 4.76
N LYS A 53 -7.06 15.78 5.85
CA LYS A 53 -6.12 15.09 6.76
C LYS A 53 -6.83 14.20 7.79
N ALA A 54 -8.13 13.95 7.62
CA ALA A 54 -8.98 13.20 8.57
C ALA A 54 -8.50 11.76 8.80
N LYS A 55 -8.30 10.99 7.72
CA LYS A 55 -7.80 9.61 7.84
C LYS A 55 -6.38 9.52 8.44
N PRO A 56 -5.37 10.28 7.96
CA PRO A 56 -4.07 10.37 8.64
C PRO A 56 -4.14 10.84 10.10
N LEU A 57 -5.04 11.75 10.44
CA LEU A 57 -5.25 12.20 11.83
C LEU A 57 -5.79 11.05 12.69
N TYR A 58 -6.76 10.30 12.19
CA TYR A 58 -7.26 9.10 12.89
C TYR A 58 -6.15 8.07 13.09
N ASP A 59 -5.38 7.74 12.05
CA ASP A 59 -4.25 6.79 12.15
C ASP A 59 -3.21 7.25 13.21
N VAL A 60 -2.96 8.56 13.31
CA VAL A 60 -2.09 9.14 14.34
C VAL A 60 -2.75 9.09 15.72
N LEU A 61 -4.05 9.41 15.86
CA LEU A 61 -4.75 9.32 17.14
C LEU A 61 -4.79 7.87 17.67
N VAL A 62 -4.96 6.87 16.81
CA VAL A 62 -4.84 5.43 17.17
C VAL A 62 -3.44 5.09 17.69
N SER A 63 -2.39 5.81 17.27
CA SER A 63 -1.02 5.63 17.81
C SER A 63 -0.78 6.32 19.16
N TYR A 64 -1.64 7.28 19.53
CA TYR A 64 -1.64 7.98 20.83
C TYR A 64 -2.67 7.43 21.83
N ALA A 65 -3.61 6.60 21.38
CA ALA A 65 -4.65 6.02 22.22
C ALA A 65 -4.09 4.89 23.09
N ASP A 66 -4.55 4.80 24.35
CA ASP A 66 -4.33 3.62 25.17
C ASP A 66 -5.07 2.42 24.55
N GLY A 67 -4.40 1.27 24.48
CA GLY A 67 -4.99 0.04 23.93
C GLY A 67 -6.14 -0.53 24.76
N SER A 68 -6.30 -0.09 26.01
CA SER A 68 -7.36 -0.52 26.93
C SER A 68 -8.57 0.42 26.95
N SER A 69 -8.36 1.74 27.09
CA SER A 69 -9.46 2.73 27.19
C SER A 69 -9.86 3.38 25.86
N ARG A 70 -9.06 3.20 24.80
CA ARG A 70 -9.25 3.86 23.48
C ARG A 70 -9.31 5.39 23.56
N ASP A 71 -8.67 5.99 24.55
CA ASP A 71 -8.54 7.44 24.68
C ASP A 71 -7.07 7.89 24.68
N THR A 72 -6.82 9.14 24.27
CA THR A 72 -5.46 9.71 24.18
C THR A 72 -4.95 10.35 25.48
N GLY A 73 -5.54 9.98 26.62
CA GLY A 73 -5.34 10.62 27.93
C GLY A 73 -3.99 10.33 28.60
N GLN A 74 -3.23 9.35 28.09
CA GLN A 74 -1.81 9.17 28.42
C GLN A 74 -0.90 9.91 27.42
N GLY A 75 -1.33 10.04 26.15
CA GLY A 75 -0.50 10.56 25.06
C GLY A 75 -0.42 12.09 24.95
N TYR A 76 -1.43 12.81 25.45
CA TYR A 76 -1.57 14.28 25.35
C TYR A 76 -1.16 14.86 23.99
N PRO A 77 -1.79 14.42 22.87
CA PRO A 77 -1.40 14.86 21.54
C PRO A 77 -1.82 16.32 21.29
N TYR A 78 -0.89 17.25 21.57
CA TYR A 78 -1.09 18.67 21.32
C TYR A 78 -1.45 18.95 19.86
N ARG A 79 -2.42 19.84 19.64
CA ARG A 79 -2.89 20.27 18.31
C ARG A 79 -1.77 20.75 17.37
N GLU A 80 -0.75 21.45 17.89
CA GLU A 80 0.45 21.79 17.11
C GLU A 80 1.34 20.58 16.79
N ALA A 81 1.46 19.62 17.72
CA ALA A 81 2.22 18.39 17.49
C ALA A 81 1.53 17.47 16.46
N LEU A 82 0.20 17.39 16.48
CA LEU A 82 -0.61 16.73 15.45
C LEU A 82 -0.45 17.41 14.08
N ALA A 83 -0.48 18.75 14.05
CA ALA A 83 -0.26 19.53 12.83
C ALA A 83 1.14 19.29 12.22
N ALA A 84 2.18 19.26 13.08
CA ALA A 84 3.55 18.97 12.70
C ALA A 84 3.78 17.51 12.29
N HIS A 85 3.12 16.53 12.92
CA HIS A 85 3.22 15.12 12.53
C HIS A 85 2.62 14.87 11.14
N LEU A 86 1.61 15.66 10.76
CA LEU A 86 0.88 15.52 9.50
C LEU A 86 1.29 16.53 8.43
N ASP A 87 2.39 17.28 8.60
CA ASP A 87 2.86 18.34 7.70
C ASP A 87 1.70 19.25 7.21
N CYS A 88 0.96 19.84 8.17
CA CYS A 88 -0.19 20.69 7.88
C CYS A 88 -0.39 21.81 8.92
N SER A 89 -1.37 22.69 8.69
CA SER A 89 -1.70 23.76 9.64
C SER A 89 -2.63 23.27 10.76
N PRO A 90 -2.58 23.87 11.97
CA PRO A 90 -3.55 23.58 13.05
C PRO A 90 -5.02 23.73 12.62
N GLN A 91 -5.35 24.71 11.77
CA GLN A 91 -6.68 24.87 11.17
C GLN A 91 -7.11 23.70 10.27
N THR A 92 -6.17 22.87 9.82
CA THR A 92 -6.43 21.65 9.06
C THR A 92 -6.68 20.47 10.00
N ILE A 93 -6.01 20.43 11.15
CA ILE A 93 -6.35 19.53 12.26
C ILE A 93 -7.76 19.84 12.79
N ASP A 94 -8.12 21.11 12.95
CA ASP A 94 -9.46 21.51 13.43
C ASP A 94 -10.57 21.02 12.49
N ARG A 95 -10.39 21.19 11.17
CA ARG A 95 -11.35 20.75 10.15
C ARG A 95 -11.42 19.23 10.05
N ALA A 96 -10.29 18.54 10.11
CA ALA A 96 -10.21 17.08 10.16
C ALA A 96 -10.89 16.52 11.43
N THR A 97 -10.63 17.13 12.59
CA THR A 97 -11.22 16.80 13.89
C THR A 97 -12.74 16.97 13.86
N LYS A 98 -13.23 18.14 13.41
CA LYS A 98 -14.67 18.41 13.27
C LYS A 98 -15.36 17.39 12.36
N TYR A 99 -14.71 16.97 11.27
CA TYR A 99 -15.25 15.98 10.35
C TYR A 99 -15.35 14.58 11.00
N LEU A 100 -14.29 14.11 11.65
CA LEU A 100 -14.29 12.84 12.38
C LEU A 100 -15.30 12.83 13.54
N GLU A 101 -15.50 13.96 14.21
CA GLU A 101 -16.44 14.14 15.33
C GLU A 101 -17.91 14.24 14.87
N GLN A 102 -18.21 15.05 13.86
CA GLN A 102 -19.60 15.44 13.54
C GLN A 102 -20.22 14.72 12.34
N GLU A 103 -19.42 14.34 11.34
CA GLU A 103 -19.93 13.69 10.12
C GLU A 103 -19.84 12.16 10.19
N ILE A 104 -18.83 11.64 10.89
CA ILE A 104 -18.59 10.19 11.05
C ILE A 104 -18.89 9.70 12.47
N GLY A 105 -18.67 10.53 13.51
CA GLY A 105 -18.81 10.08 14.90
C GLY A 105 -17.72 9.07 15.34
N LEU A 106 -16.57 9.07 14.66
CA LEU A 106 -15.46 8.14 14.93
C LEU A 106 -14.66 8.52 16.18
N ILE A 107 -14.63 9.81 16.50
CA ILE A 107 -13.96 10.35 17.70
C ILE A 107 -14.88 11.33 18.44
N ARG A 108 -14.70 11.43 19.76
CA ARG A 108 -15.31 12.45 20.59
C ARG A 108 -14.22 13.33 21.23
N VAL A 109 -14.36 14.65 21.14
CA VAL A 109 -13.31 15.60 21.54
C VAL A 109 -13.67 16.27 22.87
N VAL A 110 -13.13 15.74 23.96
CA VAL A 110 -13.26 16.37 25.28
C VAL A 110 -12.24 17.50 25.38
N ARG A 111 -12.71 18.72 25.07
CA ARG A 111 -11.90 19.94 25.05
C ARG A 111 -11.52 20.36 26.46
N ARG A 112 -10.24 20.13 26.83
CA ARG A 112 -9.66 20.53 28.11
C ARG A 112 -9.05 21.92 27.97
N LYS A 113 -9.38 22.83 28.88
CA LYS A 113 -8.67 24.11 29.03
C LYS A 113 -7.41 23.86 29.86
N VAL A 114 -6.27 24.38 29.41
CA VAL A 114 -5.03 24.36 30.20
C VAL A 114 -5.11 25.47 31.25
N GLU A 115 -4.91 25.12 32.52
CA GLU A 115 -4.91 26.11 33.62
C GLU A 115 -3.82 27.17 33.41
N GLY A 116 -4.12 28.42 33.74
CA GLY A 116 -3.26 29.58 33.44
C GLY A 116 -3.21 30.00 31.97
N LYS A 117 -3.77 29.23 31.02
CA LYS A 117 -3.71 29.51 29.57
C LYS A 117 -5.07 29.38 28.87
N ALA A 118 -5.97 30.32 29.14
CA ALA A 118 -7.35 30.31 28.64
C ALA A 118 -7.54 30.20 27.10
N ASN A 119 -6.50 30.53 26.30
CA ASN A 119 -6.54 30.47 24.84
C ASN A 119 -5.97 29.16 24.26
N GLU A 120 -5.14 28.41 25.01
CA GLU A 120 -4.54 27.15 24.55
C GLU A 120 -5.48 25.97 24.80
N ASN A 121 -6.46 25.79 23.92
CA ASN A 121 -7.29 24.58 23.83
C ASN A 121 -6.55 23.46 23.06
N ASP A 122 -5.22 23.40 23.16
CA ASP A 122 -4.39 22.57 22.29
C ASP A 122 -4.20 21.15 22.84
N ALA A 123 -4.42 20.90 24.14
CA ALA A 123 -4.32 19.60 24.80
C ALA A 123 -5.70 18.89 24.93
N ASN A 124 -6.36 18.65 23.79
CA ASN A 124 -7.64 17.94 23.77
C ASN A 124 -7.48 16.45 24.14
N LEU A 125 -8.48 15.90 24.85
CA LEU A 125 -8.64 14.46 24.97
C LEU A 125 -9.50 13.96 23.81
N TYR A 126 -8.99 12.99 23.06
CA TYR A 126 -9.71 12.30 22.00
C TYR A 126 -10.09 10.91 22.48
N VAL A 127 -11.39 10.56 22.41
CA VAL A 127 -11.91 9.20 22.66
C VAL A 127 -12.29 8.58 21.32
N LEU A 128 -11.91 7.34 21.05
CA LEU A 128 -12.10 6.67 19.77
C LEU A 128 -13.18 5.57 19.90
N HIS A 129 -14.26 5.68 19.11
CA HIS A 129 -15.43 4.80 19.20
C HIS A 129 -15.35 3.56 18.26
N ASP A 130 -14.14 3.09 17.93
CA ASP A 130 -13.91 2.04 16.91
C ASP A 130 -13.62 0.63 17.48
N SER A 131 -13.61 0.46 18.81
CA SER A 131 -13.32 -0.82 19.49
C SER A 131 -14.19 -1.99 18.99
N TRP A 132 -15.50 -1.78 18.89
CA TRP A 132 -16.46 -2.78 18.41
C TRP A 132 -16.22 -3.16 16.93
N LEU A 133 -15.77 -2.22 16.08
CA LEU A 133 -15.37 -2.47 14.69
C LEU A 133 -14.06 -3.27 14.60
N ILE A 134 -13.13 -3.08 15.54
CA ILE A 134 -11.89 -3.88 15.63
C ILE A 134 -12.21 -5.33 16.04
N HIS A 135 -13.10 -5.50 17.02
CA HIS A 135 -13.37 -6.79 17.66
C HIS A 135 -14.57 -7.56 17.08
N ALA A 136 -15.27 -6.99 16.10
CA ALA A 136 -16.51 -7.52 15.52
C ALA A 136 -17.58 -7.81 16.59
N GLN A 137 -17.77 -6.86 17.50
CA GLN A 137 -18.72 -6.91 18.62
C GLN A 137 -19.90 -5.96 18.35
N THR A 138 -20.99 -6.11 19.11
CA THR A 138 -22.10 -5.15 19.14
C THR A 138 -21.59 -3.77 19.56
N ALA A 139 -22.04 -2.71 18.88
CA ALA A 139 -21.71 -1.33 19.25
C ALA A 139 -22.26 -0.98 20.66
N PRO A 140 -21.42 -0.45 21.58
CA PRO A 140 -21.88 0.10 22.86
C PRO A 140 -22.89 1.24 22.67
N ALA A 141 -23.82 1.41 23.62
CA ALA A 141 -24.89 2.42 23.56
C ALA A 141 -24.39 3.89 23.51
N ASP A 142 -23.14 4.17 23.90
CA ASP A 142 -22.52 5.50 23.77
C ASP A 142 -21.84 5.74 22.40
N THR A 143 -21.89 4.76 21.50
CA THR A 143 -21.35 4.88 20.13
C THR A 143 -22.20 5.88 19.33
N PRO A 144 -21.60 6.90 18.68
CA PRO A 144 -22.36 7.84 17.86
C PRO A 144 -23.11 7.13 16.72
N PRO A 145 -24.42 7.40 16.50
CA PRO A 145 -25.23 6.68 15.52
C PRO A 145 -24.75 6.89 14.07
N GLN A 146 -24.10 8.02 13.76
CA GLN A 146 -23.46 8.23 12.46
C GLN A 146 -22.42 7.13 12.14
N LEU A 147 -21.70 6.65 13.16
CA LEU A 147 -20.67 5.62 13.01
C LEU A 147 -21.29 4.25 12.79
N VAL A 148 -22.36 3.94 13.53
CA VAL A 148 -23.07 2.65 13.42
C VAL A 148 -23.84 2.58 12.10
N ALA A 149 -24.53 3.65 11.70
CA ALA A 149 -25.19 3.78 10.40
C ALA A 149 -24.21 3.60 9.23
N ARG A 150 -22.97 4.10 9.38
CA ARG A 150 -21.93 4.04 8.35
C ARG A 150 -21.23 2.68 8.28
N TYR A 151 -20.85 2.08 9.41
CA TYR A 151 -19.96 0.91 9.44
C TYR A 151 -20.55 -0.36 10.08
N GLY A 152 -21.72 -0.32 10.70
CA GLY A 152 -22.31 -1.50 11.35
C GLY A 152 -22.51 -2.67 10.38
N HIS A 153 -22.89 -2.37 9.13
CA HIS A 153 -22.99 -3.35 8.05
C HIS A 153 -21.66 -4.07 7.70
N THR A 154 -20.52 -3.62 8.23
CA THR A 154 -19.21 -4.28 8.04
C THR A 154 -18.90 -5.33 9.13
N VAL A 155 -19.71 -5.38 10.19
CA VAL A 155 -19.64 -6.40 11.26
C VAL A 155 -20.61 -7.55 10.92
N PRO A 156 -20.13 -8.80 10.72
CA PRO A 156 -21.00 -9.90 10.34
C PRO A 156 -22.09 -10.19 11.38
N GLY A 157 -23.36 -10.20 10.96
CA GLY A 157 -24.49 -10.48 11.84
C GLY A 157 -24.94 -9.31 12.72
N PHE A 158 -24.35 -8.12 12.58
CA PHE A 158 -24.79 -6.93 13.28
C PHE A 158 -25.98 -6.28 12.57
N ASP A 159 -27.14 -6.23 13.24
CA ASP A 159 -28.32 -5.54 12.75
C ASP A 159 -28.23 -4.03 13.08
N VAL A 160 -28.08 -3.22 12.03
CA VAL A 160 -27.96 -1.76 12.15
C VAL A 160 -29.30 -1.11 12.49
N ASP A 161 -30.42 -1.68 12.01
CA ASP A 161 -31.73 -1.06 12.11
C ASP A 161 -32.32 -1.34 13.50
N ALA A 162 -32.22 -2.59 13.98
CA ALA A 162 -32.60 -2.95 15.34
C ALA A 162 -31.76 -2.22 16.42
N TRP A 163 -30.45 -2.05 16.20
CA TRP A 163 -29.60 -1.29 17.14
C TRP A 163 -30.03 0.18 17.23
N MET A 164 -30.47 0.78 16.12
CA MET A 164 -30.94 2.18 16.09
C MET A 164 -32.26 2.35 16.82
N GLU A 165 -33.21 1.43 16.63
CA GLU A 165 -34.49 1.45 17.36
C GLU A 165 -34.30 1.36 18.89
N GLU A 166 -33.32 0.58 19.36
CA GLU A 166 -33.00 0.46 20.78
C GLU A 166 -32.18 1.64 21.34
N ASN A 167 -31.12 2.06 20.65
CA ASN A 167 -30.07 2.93 21.21
C ASN A 167 -30.13 4.39 20.73
N ALA A 168 -30.80 4.66 19.60
CA ALA A 168 -30.86 5.99 18.98
C ALA A 168 -32.18 6.26 18.21
N PRO A 169 -33.37 6.07 18.83
CA PRO A 169 -34.66 6.16 18.12
C PRO A 169 -34.96 7.54 17.51
N ASP A 170 -34.36 8.62 18.04
CA ASP A 170 -34.48 9.98 17.48
C ASP A 170 -33.60 10.22 16.24
N PHE A 171 -32.75 9.26 15.84
CA PHE A 171 -31.85 9.40 14.70
C PHE A 171 -32.51 8.97 13.40
N ASP A 172 -32.77 9.93 12.50
CA ASP A 172 -33.28 9.65 11.15
C ASP A 172 -32.21 8.95 10.27
N LEU A 173 -32.13 7.64 10.45
CA LEU A 173 -31.29 6.72 9.70
C LEU A 173 -31.59 6.74 8.19
N THR A 174 -32.85 7.00 7.81
CA THR A 174 -33.28 7.01 6.40
C THR A 174 -32.81 8.28 5.70
N GLY A 175 -33.07 9.45 6.29
CA GLY A 175 -32.56 10.73 5.82
C GLY A 175 -31.03 10.81 5.86
N TRP A 176 -30.38 10.24 6.89
CA TRP A 176 -28.92 10.15 6.94
C TRP A 176 -28.37 9.29 5.80
N ARG A 177 -28.92 8.09 5.58
CA ARG A 177 -28.53 7.19 4.46
C ARG A 177 -28.73 7.88 3.10
N ALA A 178 -29.86 8.57 2.90
CA ALA A 178 -30.17 9.31 1.69
C ALA A 178 -29.21 10.50 1.46
N ALA A 179 -28.94 11.30 2.49
CA ALA A 179 -28.01 12.43 2.42
C ALA A 179 -26.56 11.96 2.15
N HIS A 180 -26.12 10.90 2.82
CA HIS A 180 -24.81 10.29 2.61
C HIS A 180 -24.63 9.77 1.17
N ALA A 181 -25.63 9.04 0.65
CA ALA A 181 -25.64 8.59 -0.75
C ALA A 181 -25.64 9.77 -1.73
N GLY A 182 -26.40 10.83 -1.45
CA GLY A 182 -26.43 12.06 -2.23
C GLY A 182 -25.07 12.77 -2.30
N ARG A 183 -24.36 12.88 -1.16
CA ARG A 183 -23.00 13.45 -1.10
C ARG A 183 -22.02 12.64 -1.95
N ILE A 184 -22.00 11.31 -1.80
CA ILE A 184 -21.15 10.43 -2.61
C ILE A 184 -21.48 10.55 -4.11
N GLY A 185 -22.76 10.61 -4.47
CA GLY A 185 -23.20 10.83 -5.85
C GLY A 185 -22.69 12.16 -6.43
N ALA A 186 -22.84 13.25 -5.69
CA ALA A 186 -22.36 14.58 -6.11
C ALA A 186 -20.83 14.63 -6.26
N GLN A 187 -20.07 14.04 -5.34
CA GLN A 187 -18.60 13.92 -5.42
C GLN A 187 -18.16 13.10 -6.65
N GLN A 188 -18.89 12.02 -6.99
CA GLN A 188 -18.61 11.23 -8.19
C GLN A 188 -18.89 12.02 -9.47
N GLN A 189 -19.97 12.81 -9.51
CA GLN A 189 -20.30 13.71 -10.62
C GLN A 189 -19.23 14.81 -10.78
N GLU A 190 -18.81 15.47 -9.68
CA GLU A 190 -17.69 16.43 -9.65
C GLU A 190 -16.43 15.83 -10.30
N HIS A 191 -16.05 14.62 -9.90
CA HIS A 191 -14.87 13.93 -10.41
C HIS A 191 -15.00 13.56 -11.90
N GLN A 192 -16.17 13.08 -12.34
CA GLN A 192 -16.43 12.79 -13.76
C GLN A 192 -16.39 14.06 -14.61
N GLU A 193 -16.97 15.16 -14.13
CA GLU A 193 -17.00 16.44 -14.82
C GLU A 193 -15.59 17.06 -14.91
N ARG A 194 -14.80 17.00 -13.84
CA ARG A 194 -13.37 17.35 -13.86
C ARG A 194 -12.60 16.53 -14.90
N ARG A 195 -12.79 15.21 -14.94
CA ARG A 195 -12.19 14.33 -15.97
C ARG A 195 -12.64 14.71 -17.39
N ARG A 196 -13.88 15.14 -17.59
CA ARG A 196 -14.40 15.66 -18.87
C ARG A 196 -13.70 16.98 -19.26
N LYS A 197 -13.58 17.93 -18.33
CA LYS A 197 -12.86 19.21 -18.50
C LYS A 197 -11.38 19.00 -18.84
N ASP A 198 -10.68 18.10 -18.13
CA ASP A 198 -9.26 17.82 -18.40
C ASP A 198 -9.03 17.09 -19.73
N ARG A 199 -9.94 16.19 -20.14
CA ARG A 199 -9.93 15.59 -21.49
C ARG A 199 -10.16 16.63 -22.59
N ALA A 200 -11.06 17.59 -22.38
CA ALA A 200 -11.28 18.69 -23.32
C ALA A 200 -10.05 19.61 -23.44
N ARG A 201 -9.41 19.95 -22.31
CA ARG A 201 -8.14 20.70 -22.28
C ARG A 201 -7.03 20.00 -23.07
N LYS A 202 -6.80 18.71 -22.83
CA LYS A 202 -5.79 17.91 -23.56
C LYS A 202 -6.08 17.81 -25.07
N ARG A 203 -7.35 17.73 -25.48
CA ARG A 203 -7.74 17.80 -26.90
C ARG A 203 -7.47 19.16 -27.53
N LYS A 204 -7.68 20.26 -26.79
CA LYS A 204 -7.40 21.63 -27.28
C LYS A 204 -5.90 21.91 -27.39
N SER A 205 -5.08 21.42 -26.45
CA SER A 205 -3.62 21.57 -26.55
C SER A 205 -3.02 20.74 -27.70
N ALA A 206 -3.45 19.48 -27.87
CA ALA A 206 -3.00 18.63 -28.97
C ALA A 206 -3.25 19.26 -30.35
N ARG A 207 -4.42 19.89 -30.56
CA ARG A 207 -4.74 20.60 -31.81
C ARG A 207 -3.93 21.88 -32.06
N LYS A 208 -3.30 22.48 -31.04
CA LYS A 208 -2.50 23.71 -31.20
C LYS A 208 -0.98 23.45 -31.28
N GLY A 209 -0.53 22.24 -30.96
CA GLY A 209 0.89 21.85 -31.03
C GLY A 209 1.32 21.20 -32.35
N SER A 210 0.43 21.09 -33.34
CA SER A 210 0.67 20.36 -34.60
C SER A 210 1.01 21.25 -35.80
N ASP A 211 1.20 22.56 -35.57
CA ASP A 211 1.17 23.61 -36.59
C ASP A 211 2.40 24.54 -36.51
N VAL A 212 3.49 24.04 -35.92
CA VAL A 212 4.73 24.81 -35.65
C VAL A 212 5.98 23.97 -35.95
N THR A 213 6.10 23.54 -37.21
CA THR A 213 7.36 23.35 -37.97
C THR A 213 7.02 23.29 -39.46
N GLY A 214 6.37 24.35 -39.95
CA GLY A 214 6.18 24.60 -41.38
C GLY A 214 7.29 25.48 -41.94
N ASP A 215 8.55 25.20 -41.58
CA ASP A 215 9.70 25.84 -42.21
C ASP A 215 10.16 24.96 -43.37
N VAL A 216 10.32 25.57 -44.55
CA VAL A 216 10.35 24.85 -45.83
C VAL A 216 11.76 24.82 -46.37
N THR A 217 12.36 23.64 -46.40
CA THR A 217 13.60 23.34 -47.16
C THR A 217 13.22 22.58 -48.43
N PRO A 218 13.17 23.24 -49.61
CA PRO A 218 12.75 22.59 -50.85
C PRO A 218 13.97 22.24 -51.72
N MET A 219 14.41 20.99 -51.66
CA MET A 219 15.25 20.31 -52.65
C MET A 219 14.65 18.90 -52.81
N ALA A 220 14.31 18.41 -54.00
CA ALA A 220 15.22 18.01 -55.09
C ALA A 220 16.17 16.87 -54.63
N GLU A 221 16.25 15.71 -55.30
CA GLU A 221 15.49 15.21 -56.44
C GLU A 221 15.59 13.66 -56.46
N GLU A 222 15.31 13.00 -57.59
CA GLU A 222 15.29 11.54 -57.75
C GLU A 222 16.58 10.82 -57.31
N PHE A 223 16.45 9.66 -56.64
CA PHE A 223 17.47 8.59 -56.73
C PHE A 223 16.86 7.19 -56.47
N GLU A 224 17.18 6.23 -57.34
CA GLU A 224 16.82 4.82 -57.19
C GLU A 224 17.92 4.01 -56.50
N GLY A 225 17.51 2.99 -55.72
CA GLY A 225 18.37 1.88 -55.30
C GLY A 225 19.27 2.14 -54.08
N GLY A 226 19.62 1.06 -53.36
CA GLY A 226 20.50 1.12 -52.19
C GLY A 226 20.26 0.04 -51.14
N ASP A 227 20.43 -1.24 -51.48
CA ASP A 227 20.61 -2.30 -50.49
C ASP A 227 22.07 -2.30 -50.01
N VAL A 228 22.33 -1.86 -48.77
CA VAL A 228 23.64 -1.93 -48.12
C VAL A 228 23.47 -2.19 -46.62
N THR A 229 24.22 -3.16 -46.10
CA THR A 229 24.30 -3.50 -44.67
C THR A 229 25.18 -2.51 -43.89
N GLY A 230 24.87 -2.28 -42.60
CA GLY A 230 25.64 -1.35 -41.77
C GLY A 230 25.48 -1.60 -40.27
N ASP A 231 26.34 -2.45 -39.71
CA ASP A 231 26.57 -2.51 -38.26
C ASP A 231 27.35 -1.27 -37.80
N GLY A 232 27.13 -0.80 -36.57
CA GLY A 232 27.41 0.58 -36.17
C GLY A 232 27.59 0.78 -34.66
N THR A 233 28.48 0.01 -34.04
CA THR A 233 28.88 0.22 -32.64
C THR A 233 29.79 1.44 -32.48
N CYS A 234 29.55 2.24 -31.42
CA CYS A 234 30.38 3.39 -31.06
C CYS A 234 30.88 3.26 -29.61
N PRO A 235 32.14 2.88 -29.37
CA PRO A 235 32.77 2.96 -28.06
C PRO A 235 33.47 4.32 -27.85
N VAL A 236 33.47 4.83 -26.61
CA VAL A 236 34.39 5.88 -26.17
C VAL A 236 34.93 5.52 -24.78
N THR A 237 36.23 5.31 -24.71
CA THR A 237 37.02 5.22 -23.48
C THR A 237 37.98 6.40 -23.42
N HIS A 238 38.27 6.94 -22.23
CA HIS A 238 39.64 7.21 -21.78
C HIS A 238 39.68 7.72 -20.33
N ASP A 239 40.46 7.05 -19.49
CA ASP A 239 41.03 7.62 -18.26
C ASP A 239 42.29 8.44 -18.60
N VAL A 240 42.50 9.55 -17.88
CA VAL A 240 43.82 10.16 -17.63
C VAL A 240 43.86 10.70 -16.19
N THR A 241 45.01 10.62 -15.53
CA THR A 241 45.20 10.87 -14.09
C THR A 241 45.95 12.17 -13.77
N GLY A 242 45.81 12.64 -12.52
CA GLY A 242 46.58 13.75 -11.93
C GLY A 242 45.89 15.13 -11.94
N GLY A 243 46.26 16.09 -11.08
CA GLY A 243 47.12 15.99 -9.90
C GLY A 243 47.85 17.29 -9.50
N VAL A 244 47.61 17.75 -8.25
CA VAL A 244 48.52 18.59 -7.41
C VAL A 244 48.67 20.11 -7.73
N MET A 245 48.70 20.92 -6.66
CA MET A 245 48.85 22.40 -6.55
C MET A 245 47.73 23.29 -7.15
N GLY A 246 47.49 24.53 -6.67
CA GLY A 246 48.17 25.31 -5.62
C GLY A 246 47.34 26.48 -5.06
N GLU A 247 47.92 27.33 -4.20
CA GLU A 247 47.21 28.34 -3.38
C GLU A 247 47.19 29.78 -3.95
N ALA A 248 46.32 30.62 -3.35
CA ALA A 248 46.35 32.10 -3.31
C ALA A 248 46.08 32.86 -4.65
N VAL A 249 45.82 34.17 -4.70
CA VAL A 249 45.91 35.27 -3.69
C VAL A 249 44.67 36.19 -3.77
N SER A 250 44.33 36.88 -2.68
CA SER A 250 43.31 37.95 -2.60
C SER A 250 43.69 39.23 -3.38
N THR A 251 42.70 39.95 -3.94
CA THR A 251 42.78 41.41 -4.21
C THR A 251 41.44 42.10 -3.98
N THR A 252 41.45 43.24 -3.28
CA THR A 252 40.29 44.12 -3.02
C THR A 252 40.47 45.48 -3.70
N VAL A 253 39.46 46.00 -4.41
CA VAL A 253 39.29 47.44 -4.72
C VAL A 253 37.80 47.80 -4.79
N VAL A 254 37.45 49.02 -4.35
CA VAL A 254 36.15 49.70 -4.51
C VAL A 254 36.43 51.14 -4.93
N PRO A 255 35.69 51.71 -5.90
CA PRO A 255 35.00 52.98 -5.61
C PRO A 255 33.59 53.13 -6.24
N GLU A 256 32.77 53.94 -5.56
CA GLU A 256 31.49 54.52 -6.00
C GLU A 256 31.74 55.85 -6.78
N PRO A 257 30.76 56.56 -7.40
CA PRO A 257 29.85 57.45 -6.62
C PRO A 257 28.46 57.82 -7.25
N SER A 258 27.67 58.61 -6.49
CA SER A 258 26.53 59.50 -6.86
C SER A 258 25.19 58.87 -7.29
N SER A 259 23.99 59.23 -6.79
CA SER A 259 23.34 60.50 -6.33
C SER A 259 22.63 61.29 -7.46
N THR A 260 21.39 61.81 -7.36
CA THR A 260 20.29 61.77 -6.33
C THR A 260 18.95 61.31 -7.01
N ASP A 261 17.67 61.64 -6.71
CA ASP A 261 16.95 62.52 -5.76
C ASP A 261 15.43 62.17 -5.63
N GLY A 262 14.67 62.92 -4.81
CA GLY A 262 13.28 63.32 -5.12
C GLY A 262 12.10 62.51 -4.56
N ALA A 263 11.40 63.04 -3.53
CA ALA A 263 10.07 62.60 -3.07
C ALA A 263 9.06 63.78 -3.05
N PRO A 264 7.73 63.54 -3.17
CA PRO A 264 6.83 63.37 -1.98
C PRO A 264 5.74 62.27 -2.21
N SER A 265 4.96 61.72 -1.27
CA SER A 265 4.30 62.16 0.00
C SER A 265 3.00 62.99 -0.23
N ALA A 266 1.81 62.73 0.37
CA ALA A 266 1.21 61.59 1.11
C ALA A 266 -0.31 61.84 1.33
N ARG A 267 -1.03 60.94 2.07
CA ARG A 267 -2.38 61.10 2.69
C ARG A 267 -3.60 61.05 1.75
N SER A 268 -4.86 60.83 2.17
CA SER A 268 -5.53 60.10 3.31
C SER A 268 -7.07 60.12 3.11
N ALA A 269 -7.82 59.22 3.79
CA ALA A 269 -9.29 59.28 4.01
C ALA A 269 -10.23 59.15 2.76
N ALA A 270 -11.53 58.88 2.86
CA ALA A 270 -12.34 58.11 3.85
C ALA A 270 -13.77 57.80 3.32
N ASP A 271 -14.33 56.66 3.76
CA ASP A 271 -15.76 56.43 4.12
C ASP A 271 -16.91 56.60 3.07
N VAL A 272 -18.12 56.19 3.50
CA VAL A 272 -19.49 56.46 3.01
C VAL A 272 -19.93 55.84 1.66
N ARG A 273 -20.77 54.78 1.71
CA ARG A 273 -22.25 54.90 1.57
C ARG A 273 -23.02 53.57 1.75
N ARG A 274 -24.30 53.71 2.12
CA ARG A 274 -25.30 52.66 2.43
C ARG A 274 -26.60 52.98 1.67
N THR A 275 -27.11 52.03 0.89
CA THR A 275 -28.50 51.93 0.38
C THR A 275 -28.78 50.42 0.12
N THR A 276 -29.77 49.70 0.67
CA THR A 276 -31.25 49.86 0.85
C THR A 276 -32.10 49.43 -0.36
N ALA A 277 -32.83 48.31 -0.17
CA ALA A 277 -34.18 47.92 -0.64
C ALA A 277 -34.70 48.31 -2.06
N GLY A 278 -35.38 47.34 -2.69
CA GLY A 278 -36.25 47.55 -3.86
C GLY A 278 -36.75 46.22 -4.45
N SER A 279 -38.00 46.15 -4.90
CA SER A 279 -38.66 44.92 -5.39
C SER A 279 -39.44 45.14 -6.69
N SER A 280 -39.34 44.19 -7.62
CA SER A 280 -40.29 43.90 -8.72
C SER A 280 -40.01 42.46 -9.22
N ALA A 281 -40.95 41.56 -9.49
CA ALA A 281 -42.38 41.62 -9.81
C ALA A 281 -42.71 42.16 -11.21
N CYS A 282 -42.72 41.23 -12.18
CA CYS A 282 -43.54 41.26 -13.40
C CYS A 282 -44.07 39.83 -13.65
N GLU A 283 -45.34 39.72 -14.01
CA GLU A 283 -45.90 38.52 -14.67
C GLU A 283 -45.99 38.80 -16.19
N GLU A 284 -47.01 38.26 -16.88
CA GLU A 284 -47.24 38.30 -18.34
C GLU A 284 -46.22 37.42 -19.13
N ASP A 285 -46.56 36.21 -19.56
CA ASP A 285 -47.67 35.72 -20.42
C ASP A 285 -47.45 35.95 -21.92
N SER A 286 -47.13 34.87 -22.63
CA SER A 286 -47.24 34.76 -24.09
C SER A 286 -47.06 33.30 -24.52
N GLY A 287 -48.04 32.74 -25.23
CA GLY A 287 -47.96 31.40 -25.82
C GLY A 287 -48.24 31.42 -27.33
N CYS A 288 -47.85 30.35 -28.04
CA CYS A 288 -48.31 30.11 -29.41
C CYS A 288 -48.15 28.63 -29.82
N ALA A 289 -49.14 28.11 -30.56
CA ALA A 289 -49.09 26.87 -31.35
C ALA A 289 -48.82 27.24 -32.84
N ALA A 290 -48.78 26.36 -33.87
CA ALA A 290 -48.91 24.89 -33.96
C ALA A 290 -47.73 24.33 -34.83
N THR A 291 -47.76 23.38 -35.78
CA THR A 291 -48.77 22.58 -36.53
C THR A 291 -48.28 21.12 -36.66
N GLU A 292 -49.09 20.11 -36.36
CA GLU A 292 -49.82 19.26 -37.35
C GLU A 292 -48.99 18.70 -38.53
N GLN A 293 -48.91 17.35 -38.61
CA GLN A 293 -49.43 16.63 -39.78
C GLN A 293 -49.80 15.16 -39.48
N THR A 294 -51.02 14.85 -39.90
CA THR A 294 -51.85 13.64 -39.87
C THR A 294 -51.21 12.27 -40.15
N SER A 295 -51.78 11.23 -39.54
CA SER A 295 -51.73 9.82 -39.97
C SER A 295 -52.55 9.57 -41.25
N PRO A 296 -52.63 8.32 -41.76
CA PRO A 296 -53.79 7.50 -41.36
C PRO A 296 -53.48 6.03 -41.06
N VAL A 297 -54.48 5.35 -40.51
CA VAL A 297 -54.56 3.89 -40.26
C VAL A 297 -55.45 3.26 -41.35
N ALA A 298 -55.30 1.95 -41.59
CA ALA A 298 -56.31 1.11 -42.21
C ALA A 298 -56.29 -0.28 -41.54
N ASP A 299 -57.47 -0.82 -41.26
CA ASP A 299 -57.71 -2.09 -40.55
C ASP A 299 -58.29 -3.16 -41.53
N ASP A 300 -58.69 -4.31 -40.99
CA ASP A 300 -59.58 -5.34 -41.57
C ASP A 300 -59.02 -6.22 -42.74
N ASP A 301 -59.26 -7.55 -42.83
CA ASP A 301 -59.72 -8.53 -41.82
C ASP A 301 -59.39 -9.99 -42.27
N GLU A 302 -59.68 -10.98 -41.41
CA GLU A 302 -60.04 -12.39 -41.67
C GLU A 302 -59.10 -13.35 -42.46
N ARG A 303 -58.61 -14.36 -41.72
CA ARG A 303 -58.79 -15.82 -42.00
C ARG A 303 -58.04 -16.49 -43.16
N GLY A 304 -57.10 -17.38 -42.82
CA GLY A 304 -56.60 -18.45 -43.68
C GLY A 304 -55.68 -19.43 -42.95
N GLU A 305 -55.99 -20.72 -42.97
CA GLU A 305 -55.17 -21.79 -42.37
C GLU A 305 -54.17 -22.35 -43.40
N GLU A 306 -52.87 -22.41 -43.08
CA GLU A 306 -52.04 -23.52 -43.58
C GLU A 306 -50.79 -23.77 -42.70
N GLU A 307 -50.36 -25.05 -42.66
CA GLU A 307 -49.35 -25.58 -41.76
C GLU A 307 -47.98 -25.70 -42.46
N ALA A 308 -47.03 -24.80 -42.16
CA ALA A 308 -45.67 -24.87 -42.71
C ALA A 308 -44.59 -24.50 -41.67
N ALA A 309 -43.76 -25.49 -41.33
CA ALA A 309 -42.75 -25.41 -40.27
C ALA A 309 -41.78 -24.22 -40.41
N ARG A 310 -41.62 -23.45 -39.33
CA ARG A 310 -40.50 -22.51 -39.13
C ARG A 310 -39.75 -22.89 -37.85
N PRO A 311 -38.44 -23.24 -37.92
CA PRO A 311 -37.71 -23.71 -36.75
C PRO A 311 -37.54 -22.61 -35.69
N ALA A 312 -37.57 -23.01 -34.42
CA ALA A 312 -37.45 -22.10 -33.29
C ALA A 312 -36.17 -21.27 -33.36
N LYS A 313 -36.30 -19.94 -33.34
CA LYS A 313 -35.19 -19.00 -33.51
C LYS A 313 -34.40 -18.86 -32.19
N VAL A 314 -33.60 -19.89 -31.89
CA VAL A 314 -32.70 -19.94 -30.72
C VAL A 314 -31.91 -18.63 -30.59
N PRO A 315 -31.83 -17.99 -29.40
CA PRO A 315 -31.05 -16.77 -29.21
C PRO A 315 -29.55 -16.99 -29.42
N GLY A 316 -29.09 -16.83 -30.67
CA GLY A 316 -27.69 -16.98 -31.03
C GLY A 316 -26.78 -16.06 -30.20
N PRO A 317 -25.58 -16.51 -29.80
CA PRO A 317 -24.70 -15.74 -28.95
C PRO A 317 -24.32 -14.42 -29.64
N ARG A 318 -24.75 -13.29 -29.06
CA ARG A 318 -24.50 -11.95 -29.63
C ARG A 318 -23.00 -11.77 -29.84
N GLY A 319 -22.60 -11.58 -31.10
CA GLY A 319 -21.21 -11.44 -31.55
C GLY A 319 -20.53 -10.13 -31.11
N GLY A 320 -20.58 -9.82 -29.82
CA GLY A 320 -19.83 -8.72 -29.23
C GLY A 320 -18.35 -8.95 -29.46
N LYS A 321 -17.74 -8.10 -30.31
CA LYS A 321 -16.33 -8.17 -30.69
C LYS A 321 -15.47 -8.26 -29.42
N ARG A 322 -14.95 -9.47 -29.14
CA ARG A 322 -14.09 -9.71 -27.98
C ARG A 322 -12.91 -8.75 -28.09
N LYS A 323 -12.70 -7.93 -27.06
CA LYS A 323 -11.58 -6.98 -27.03
C LYS A 323 -10.28 -7.77 -27.25
N PRO A 324 -9.40 -7.37 -28.17
CA PRO A 324 -8.16 -8.09 -28.40
C PRO A 324 -7.33 -8.14 -27.11
N SER A 325 -6.54 -9.20 -26.97
CA SER A 325 -5.55 -9.33 -25.89
C SER A 325 -4.66 -8.08 -25.86
N PRO A 326 -4.36 -7.51 -24.68
CA PRO A 326 -3.40 -6.41 -24.58
C PRO A 326 -1.96 -6.84 -24.92
N PHE A 327 -1.68 -8.15 -24.93
CA PHE A 327 -0.38 -8.74 -25.24
C PHE A 327 -0.32 -9.26 -26.70
N PRO A 328 0.77 -8.99 -27.47
CA PRO A 328 0.97 -9.51 -28.82
C PRO A 328 1.10 -11.04 -28.87
N PRO A 329 1.06 -11.69 -30.05
CA PRO A 329 1.05 -13.16 -30.18
C PRO A 329 2.26 -13.84 -29.52
N GLU A 330 3.48 -13.39 -29.82
CA GLU A 330 4.73 -13.97 -29.30
C GLU A 330 4.85 -13.82 -27.78
N LEU A 331 4.55 -12.63 -27.25
CA LEU A 331 4.57 -12.40 -25.80
C LEU A 331 3.54 -13.28 -25.08
N ARG A 332 2.37 -13.54 -25.69
CA ARG A 332 1.41 -14.52 -25.14
C ARG A 332 2.02 -15.92 -25.09
N GLN A 333 2.71 -16.38 -26.12
CA GLN A 333 3.36 -17.69 -26.12
C GLN A 333 4.42 -17.79 -25.00
N ARG A 334 5.27 -16.76 -24.84
CA ARG A 334 6.25 -16.69 -23.74
C ARG A 334 5.60 -16.66 -22.35
N ILE A 335 4.46 -15.95 -22.19
CA ILE A 335 3.66 -15.98 -20.96
C ILE A 335 3.11 -17.39 -20.70
N TYR A 336 2.53 -18.06 -21.70
CA TYR A 336 2.01 -19.44 -21.55
C TYR A 336 3.12 -20.44 -21.19
N ALA A 337 4.32 -20.31 -21.77
CA ALA A 337 5.47 -21.12 -21.39
C ALA A 337 5.83 -20.91 -19.90
N ALA A 338 5.98 -19.66 -19.45
CA ALA A 338 6.28 -19.35 -18.05
C ALA A 338 5.16 -19.80 -17.09
N GLU A 339 3.89 -19.68 -17.49
CA GLU A 339 2.74 -20.21 -16.74
C GLU A 339 2.80 -21.73 -16.62
N SER A 340 3.23 -22.45 -17.66
CA SER A 340 3.32 -23.92 -17.65
C SER A 340 4.43 -24.49 -16.76
N LEU A 341 5.45 -23.68 -16.45
CA LEU A 341 6.59 -24.03 -15.59
C LEU A 341 6.40 -23.65 -14.11
N LEU A 342 5.19 -23.23 -13.71
CA LEU A 342 4.84 -23.05 -12.30
C LEU A 342 4.86 -24.40 -11.55
N PRO A 343 5.11 -24.42 -10.23
CA PRO A 343 5.10 -25.63 -9.42
C PRO A 343 3.82 -26.45 -9.61
N ALA A 344 3.94 -27.75 -9.88
CA ALA A 344 2.81 -28.62 -10.20
C ALA A 344 1.66 -28.60 -9.16
N PRO A 345 1.91 -28.55 -7.84
CA PRO A 345 0.83 -28.43 -6.85
C PRO A 345 0.08 -27.08 -6.94
N LEU A 346 0.80 -25.99 -7.22
CA LEU A 346 0.21 -24.67 -7.45
C LEU A 346 -0.64 -24.67 -8.74
N LEU A 347 -0.17 -25.32 -9.81
CA LEU A 347 -0.93 -25.49 -11.05
C LEU A 347 -2.23 -26.27 -10.86
N ALA A 348 -2.24 -27.31 -10.00
CA ALA A 348 -3.47 -28.04 -9.68
C ALA A 348 -4.52 -27.12 -9.04
N VAL A 349 -4.14 -26.37 -7.99
CA VAL A 349 -5.04 -25.43 -7.29
C VAL A 349 -5.49 -24.28 -8.21
N LEU A 350 -4.64 -23.82 -9.13
CA LEU A 350 -5.02 -22.79 -10.11
C LEU A 350 -6.04 -23.32 -11.13
N ARG A 351 -5.91 -24.57 -11.60
CA ARG A 351 -6.89 -25.21 -12.51
C ARG A 351 -8.24 -25.42 -11.84
N GLU A 352 -8.25 -25.80 -10.57
CA GLU A 352 -9.47 -25.94 -9.75
C GLU A 352 -10.19 -24.59 -9.57
N LYS A 353 -9.46 -23.53 -9.20
CA LYS A 353 -10.05 -22.26 -8.74
C LYS A 353 -10.25 -21.20 -9.83
N LEU A 354 -9.79 -21.42 -11.06
CA LEU A 354 -9.96 -20.50 -12.18
C LEU A 354 -10.98 -21.05 -13.20
N PRO A 355 -12.18 -20.45 -13.34
CA PRO A 355 -13.29 -21.02 -14.13
C PRO A 355 -13.03 -21.09 -15.64
N HIS A 356 -11.87 -20.62 -16.10
CA HIS A 356 -11.44 -20.65 -17.50
C HIS A 356 -10.02 -21.21 -17.68
N GLY A 357 -9.42 -21.82 -16.64
CA GLY A 357 -8.11 -22.48 -16.70
C GLY A 357 -6.91 -21.59 -17.00
N HIS A 358 -7.03 -20.25 -16.94
CA HIS A 358 -5.98 -19.30 -17.29
C HIS A 358 -5.88 -18.13 -16.32
N LEU A 359 -4.67 -17.58 -16.16
CA LEU A 359 -4.41 -16.49 -15.22
C LEU A 359 -5.09 -15.17 -15.63
N PRO A 360 -5.53 -14.34 -14.67
CA PRO A 360 -6.02 -12.98 -14.95
C PRO A 360 -4.98 -12.09 -15.62
N ASN A 361 -5.44 -11.12 -16.40
CA ASN A 361 -4.58 -10.18 -17.13
C ASN A 361 -3.64 -9.36 -16.22
N THR A 362 -4.00 -9.15 -14.94
CA THR A 362 -3.14 -8.47 -13.95
C THR A 362 -1.90 -9.29 -13.63
N THR A 363 -2.08 -10.56 -13.29
CA THR A 363 -1.00 -11.51 -13.01
C THR A 363 -0.14 -11.71 -14.26
N ARG A 364 -0.76 -11.81 -15.44
CA ARG A 364 -0.07 -11.87 -16.73
C ARG A 364 0.76 -10.64 -17.06
N GLN A 365 0.36 -9.46 -16.58
CA GLN A 365 1.16 -8.25 -16.74
C GLN A 365 2.44 -8.30 -15.88
N VAL A 366 2.40 -8.96 -14.70
CA VAL A 366 3.61 -9.24 -13.91
C VAL A 366 4.51 -10.24 -14.63
N THR A 367 3.96 -11.32 -15.20
CA THR A 367 4.72 -12.28 -16.02
C THR A 367 5.34 -11.61 -17.25
N ALA A 368 4.59 -10.74 -17.93
CA ALA A 368 5.08 -9.97 -19.08
C ALA A 368 6.27 -9.08 -18.72
N GLN A 369 6.18 -8.32 -17.63
CA GLN A 369 7.26 -7.47 -17.12
C GLN A 369 8.50 -8.27 -16.72
N ALA A 370 8.32 -9.47 -16.15
CA ALA A 370 9.44 -10.36 -15.85
C ALA A 370 10.13 -10.87 -17.14
N LEU A 371 9.34 -11.18 -18.18
CA LEU A 371 9.80 -11.61 -19.51
C LEU A 371 10.46 -10.50 -20.36
N GLU A 372 10.41 -9.23 -19.93
CA GLU A 372 11.20 -8.15 -20.55
C GLU A 372 12.72 -8.37 -20.36
N THR A 373 13.12 -9.12 -19.32
CA THR A 373 14.54 -9.36 -18.98
C THR A 373 14.90 -10.84 -18.79
N ARG A 374 13.91 -11.75 -18.81
CA ARG A 374 14.08 -13.20 -18.56
C ARG A 374 13.51 -14.07 -19.67
N THR A 375 14.05 -15.28 -19.83
CA THR A 375 13.38 -16.37 -20.57
C THR A 375 12.24 -16.97 -19.73
N PRO A 376 11.27 -17.68 -20.34
CA PRO A 376 10.24 -18.40 -19.59
C PRO A 376 10.81 -19.44 -18.61
N GLU A 377 11.93 -20.06 -18.97
CA GLU A 377 12.60 -21.13 -18.21
C GLU A 377 13.24 -20.59 -16.93
N GLU A 378 13.97 -19.47 -17.02
CA GLU A 378 14.52 -18.76 -15.86
C GLU A 378 13.42 -18.37 -14.85
N LEU A 379 12.23 -17.99 -15.34
CA LEU A 379 11.08 -17.67 -14.48
C LEU A 379 10.45 -18.92 -13.86
N GLY A 380 10.44 -20.05 -14.57
CA GLY A 380 10.05 -21.36 -14.04
C GLY A 380 10.96 -21.80 -12.91
N GLU A 381 12.28 -21.77 -13.12
CA GLU A 381 13.26 -22.09 -12.07
C GLU A 381 13.14 -21.16 -10.86
N ARG A 382 13.04 -19.84 -11.09
CA ARG A 382 12.81 -18.85 -10.03
C ARG A 382 11.55 -19.19 -9.24
N ALA A 383 10.45 -19.52 -9.91
CA ALA A 383 9.20 -19.90 -9.27
C ALA A 383 9.36 -21.19 -8.44
N ALA A 384 10.07 -22.20 -8.94
CA ALA A 384 10.36 -23.43 -8.21
C ALA A 384 11.24 -23.18 -6.96
N ARG A 385 12.36 -22.44 -7.10
CA ARG A 385 13.23 -22.04 -5.99
C ARG A 385 12.44 -21.30 -4.91
N ARG A 386 11.68 -20.29 -5.30
CA ARG A 386 10.90 -19.45 -4.36
C ARG A 386 9.75 -20.19 -3.71
N TRP A 387 9.07 -21.10 -4.41
CA TRP A 387 7.98 -21.91 -3.87
C TRP A 387 8.40 -22.67 -2.61
N ILE A 388 9.61 -23.24 -2.63
CA ILE A 388 10.23 -23.90 -1.49
C ILE A 388 10.73 -22.86 -0.47
N THR A 389 11.62 -21.93 -0.88
CA THR A 389 12.31 -21.02 0.05
C THR A 389 11.37 -20.05 0.79
N TYR A 390 10.28 -19.60 0.16
CA TYR A 390 9.29 -18.72 0.79
C TYR A 390 8.26 -19.50 1.63
N GLY A 391 8.36 -20.84 1.67
CA GLY A 391 7.49 -21.74 2.42
C GLY A 391 6.12 -22.00 1.78
N TYR A 392 5.86 -21.53 0.54
CA TYR A 392 4.57 -21.71 -0.13
C TYR A 392 4.22 -23.18 -0.40
N GLU A 393 5.23 -24.02 -0.62
CA GLU A 393 5.10 -25.48 -0.66
C GLU A 393 4.42 -26.02 0.61
N ARG A 394 4.97 -25.72 1.78
CA ARG A 394 4.38 -26.12 3.06
C ARG A 394 3.02 -25.45 3.28
N ASP A 395 2.90 -24.17 2.99
CA ASP A 395 1.66 -23.39 3.14
C ASP A 395 0.51 -23.97 2.29
N HIS A 396 0.82 -24.65 1.17
CA HIS A 396 -0.14 -25.40 0.37
C HIS A 396 -0.58 -26.70 1.05
N TYR A 397 0.34 -27.57 1.45
CA TYR A 397 0.02 -28.87 2.06
C TYR A 397 -0.49 -28.79 3.51
N ASP A 398 -0.27 -27.66 4.21
CA ASP A 398 -0.90 -27.35 5.50
C ASP A 398 -2.24 -26.58 5.32
N GLY A 399 -2.71 -26.34 4.09
CA GLY A 399 -3.98 -25.68 3.78
C GLY A 399 -4.03 -24.16 4.01
N LEU A 400 -2.90 -23.52 4.30
CA LEU A 400 -2.76 -22.11 4.71
C LEU A 400 -2.61 -21.12 3.53
N LEU A 401 -2.60 -21.63 2.28
CA LEU A 401 -2.34 -20.89 1.04
C LEU A 401 -3.47 -19.90 0.66
N ARG A 402 -3.52 -18.76 1.36
CA ARG A 402 -4.58 -17.73 1.30
C ARG A 402 -5.00 -17.26 -0.10
N SER A 403 -4.09 -17.18 -1.07
CA SER A 403 -4.37 -16.73 -2.44
C SER A 403 -3.35 -17.30 -3.43
N PRO A 404 -3.71 -18.33 -4.21
CA PRO A 404 -2.82 -18.91 -5.22
C PRO A 404 -2.34 -17.88 -6.26
N LEU A 405 -3.24 -16.98 -6.69
CA LEU A 405 -2.89 -15.88 -7.61
C LEU A 405 -1.89 -14.90 -7.01
N GLY A 406 -2.05 -14.55 -5.74
CA GLY A 406 -1.09 -13.68 -5.03
C GLY A 406 0.29 -14.32 -4.94
N VAL A 407 0.35 -15.65 -4.79
CA VAL A 407 1.63 -16.39 -4.81
C VAL A 407 2.25 -16.37 -6.20
N VAL A 408 1.52 -16.62 -7.29
CA VAL A 408 2.07 -16.51 -8.66
C VAL A 408 2.67 -15.12 -8.93
N GLU A 409 1.98 -14.05 -8.51
CA GLU A 409 2.51 -12.69 -8.64
C GLU A 409 3.79 -12.46 -7.83
N GLU A 410 3.91 -13.05 -6.63
CA GLU A 410 5.10 -12.93 -5.79
C GLU A 410 6.27 -13.79 -6.28
N LEU A 411 6.00 -14.97 -6.85
CA LEU A 411 7.00 -15.84 -7.46
C LEU A 411 7.70 -15.16 -8.66
N PHE A 412 6.95 -14.51 -9.55
CA PHE A 412 7.52 -13.87 -10.74
C PHE A 412 8.10 -12.46 -10.51
N ARG A 413 7.50 -11.65 -9.61
CA ARG A 413 7.89 -10.24 -9.38
C ARG A 413 9.38 -10.10 -8.98
N PRO A 414 10.12 -9.09 -9.47
CA PRO A 414 11.50 -8.84 -9.03
C PRO A 414 11.63 -8.71 -7.51
N THR A 415 12.77 -9.13 -6.96
CA THR A 415 13.08 -9.16 -5.52
C THR A 415 12.97 -7.74 -4.92
N PRO A 416 11.91 -7.37 -4.17
CA PRO A 416 11.61 -5.98 -3.86
C PRO A 416 12.58 -5.33 -2.84
N TYR A 417 13.58 -6.08 -2.39
CA TYR A 417 14.60 -5.62 -1.45
C TYR A 417 15.92 -5.28 -2.14
N CYS A 418 16.24 -5.84 -3.31
CA CYS A 418 17.48 -5.53 -4.02
C CYS A 418 17.23 -4.56 -5.17
N PRO A 419 18.00 -3.46 -5.31
CA PRO A 419 17.87 -2.56 -6.45
C PRO A 419 18.51 -3.10 -7.74
N LEU A 420 19.39 -4.11 -7.66
CA LEU A 420 20.04 -4.70 -8.83
C LEU A 420 19.07 -5.61 -9.59
N ALA A 421 18.87 -5.33 -10.87
CA ALA A 421 17.88 -6.00 -11.72
C ALA A 421 18.13 -7.52 -11.86
N ASP A 422 19.39 -7.96 -11.79
CA ASP A 422 19.82 -9.35 -11.93
C ASP A 422 19.93 -10.10 -10.60
N CYS A 423 19.54 -9.48 -9.48
CA CYS A 423 19.55 -10.13 -8.16
C CYS A 423 18.32 -11.03 -7.93
N GLU A 424 18.54 -12.33 -7.96
CA GLU A 424 17.58 -13.36 -7.58
C GLU A 424 17.80 -13.74 -6.11
N ASP A 425 16.95 -13.22 -5.23
CA ASP A 425 16.85 -13.61 -3.80
C ASP A 425 18.15 -13.56 -2.99
N GLY A 426 19.12 -12.74 -3.44
CA GLY A 426 20.43 -12.57 -2.81
C GLY A 426 21.60 -13.18 -3.57
N ARG A 427 21.37 -13.83 -4.71
CA ARG A 427 22.39 -14.22 -5.69
C ARG A 427 22.29 -13.38 -6.96
N ASP A 428 23.38 -13.26 -7.68
CA ASP A 428 23.40 -12.73 -9.05
C ASP A 428 23.01 -13.84 -10.05
N ARG A 429 22.14 -13.52 -11.03
CA ARG A 429 21.61 -14.50 -11.99
C ARG A 429 22.70 -15.16 -12.85
N HIS A 430 23.67 -14.39 -13.33
CA HIS A 430 24.60 -14.85 -14.37
C HIS A 430 25.82 -15.56 -13.80
N THR A 431 26.23 -15.19 -12.58
CA THR A 431 27.41 -15.76 -11.90
C THR A 431 27.03 -16.78 -10.81
N GLY A 432 25.79 -16.78 -10.33
CA GLY A 432 25.33 -17.59 -9.19
C GLY A 432 25.93 -17.17 -7.84
N LEU A 433 26.86 -16.21 -7.83
CA LEU A 433 27.55 -15.69 -6.66
C LEU A 433 26.60 -14.87 -5.77
N GLN A 434 27.00 -14.61 -4.52
CA GLN A 434 26.20 -13.75 -3.63
C GLN A 434 26.20 -12.30 -4.16
N CYS A 435 25.01 -11.74 -4.35
CA CYS A 435 24.83 -10.37 -4.78
C CYS A 435 25.43 -9.40 -3.74
N SER A 436 26.36 -8.54 -4.17
CA SER A 436 27.10 -7.59 -3.32
C SER A 436 26.19 -6.74 -2.44
N THR A 437 25.19 -6.08 -3.01
CA THR A 437 24.22 -5.26 -2.27
C THR A 437 23.40 -6.06 -1.25
N CYS A 438 23.17 -7.35 -1.48
CA CYS A 438 22.54 -8.23 -0.50
C CYS A 438 23.51 -8.67 0.59
N ALA A 439 24.77 -8.97 0.26
CA ALA A 439 25.83 -9.26 1.23
C ALA A 439 26.10 -8.06 2.16
N GLU A 440 26.28 -6.87 1.61
CA GLU A 440 26.41 -5.60 2.35
C GLU A 440 25.25 -5.37 3.31
N ARG A 441 24.01 -5.62 2.87
CA ARG A 441 22.82 -5.48 3.73
C ARG A 441 22.64 -6.63 4.72
N ILE A 442 23.27 -7.78 4.52
CA ILE A 442 23.42 -8.82 5.57
C ILE A 442 24.43 -8.34 6.62
N GLU A 443 25.61 -7.87 6.20
CA GLU A 443 26.65 -7.38 7.12
C GLU A 443 26.25 -6.11 7.86
N GLN A 444 25.52 -5.19 7.22
CA GLN A 444 24.95 -4.02 7.90
C GLN A 444 23.96 -4.46 8.99
N ARG A 445 23.05 -5.41 8.69
CA ARG A 445 22.13 -5.97 9.69
C ARG A 445 22.85 -6.72 10.81
N LYS A 446 23.97 -7.42 10.54
CA LYS A 446 24.82 -8.03 11.57
C LYS A 446 25.49 -6.96 12.45
N ARG A 447 26.05 -5.90 11.84
CA ARG A 447 26.67 -4.76 12.55
C ARG A 447 25.68 -4.00 13.41
N ASP A 448 24.48 -3.71 12.91
CA ASP A 448 23.41 -3.06 13.67
C ASP A 448 22.94 -3.91 14.86
N ARG A 449 22.75 -5.24 14.68
CA ARG A 449 22.46 -6.17 15.80
C ARG A 449 23.56 -6.13 16.87
N ARG A 450 24.83 -6.24 16.47
CA ARG A 450 26.00 -6.18 17.38
C ARG A 450 26.09 -4.83 18.12
N ALA A 451 25.66 -3.75 17.48
CA ALA A 451 25.58 -2.41 18.08
C ALA A 451 24.31 -2.17 18.93
N GLY A 452 23.52 -3.21 19.22
CA GLY A 452 22.26 -3.11 19.99
C GLY A 452 21.17 -2.29 19.29
N ARG A 453 21.34 -1.93 18.01
CA ARG A 453 20.37 -1.12 17.28
C ARG A 453 19.16 -1.97 16.89
N PRO A 454 17.93 -1.44 17.00
CA PRO A 454 16.74 -2.15 16.54
C PRO A 454 16.76 -2.24 15.01
N VAL A 455 17.36 -3.30 14.47
CA VAL A 455 17.25 -3.66 13.06
C VAL A 455 15.77 -3.82 12.76
N SER A 456 15.26 -3.04 11.80
CA SER A 456 13.86 -3.08 11.41
C SER A 456 13.49 -4.49 10.96
N THR A 457 12.66 -5.16 11.77
CA THR A 457 11.99 -6.41 11.43
C THR A 457 10.71 -6.15 10.62
N ALA A 458 10.65 -5.01 9.90
CA ALA A 458 9.67 -4.77 8.85
C ALA A 458 9.81 -5.87 7.79
N ARG A 459 8.94 -6.87 7.93
CA ARG A 459 9.07 -8.19 7.31
C ARG A 459 9.00 -8.10 5.78
N PRO A 460 9.94 -8.74 5.07
CA PRO A 460 9.57 -9.50 3.88
C PRO A 460 8.41 -10.42 4.25
N THR A 461 7.31 -10.34 3.49
CA THR A 461 6.12 -11.14 3.78
C THR A 461 6.53 -12.62 3.81
N ARG A 462 6.22 -13.30 4.92
CA ARG A 462 6.36 -14.76 5.14
C ARG A 462 7.78 -15.37 5.18
N LEU A 463 8.73 -14.92 4.36
CA LEU A 463 9.97 -15.62 3.98
C LEU A 463 10.75 -16.33 5.11
N TYR A 464 10.89 -15.72 6.29
CA TYR A 464 11.45 -16.40 7.48
C TYR A 464 10.58 -16.13 8.71
N ARG A 465 10.10 -17.21 9.34
CA ARG A 465 9.73 -17.19 10.77
C ARG A 465 10.01 -18.53 11.45
N ASP A 466 11.19 -18.57 12.03
CA ASP A 466 11.59 -19.41 13.16
C ASP A 466 11.57 -20.92 12.89
N ARG A 467 12.76 -21.46 12.57
CA ARG A 467 13.29 -22.81 12.85
C ARG A 467 14.81 -22.67 12.90
N GLU A 468 15.47 -23.34 13.84
CA GLU A 468 16.95 -23.39 13.89
C GLU A 468 17.48 -24.40 12.85
N GLU A 469 18.81 -24.48 12.69
CA GLU A 469 19.47 -25.36 11.70
C GLU A 469 20.54 -26.24 12.37
N CYS A 470 20.67 -27.49 11.91
CA CYS A 470 21.57 -28.48 12.49
C CYS A 470 23.03 -28.00 12.51
N ALA A 471 23.65 -28.01 13.70
CA ALA A 471 25.01 -27.52 13.90
C ALA A 471 26.12 -28.29 13.13
N HIS A 472 25.80 -29.43 12.49
CA HIS A 472 26.75 -30.25 11.73
C HIS A 472 26.38 -30.43 10.24
N CYS A 473 25.10 -30.35 9.85
CA CYS A 473 24.68 -30.58 8.45
C CYS A 473 23.65 -29.57 7.91
N SER A 474 23.37 -28.47 8.62
CA SER A 474 22.44 -27.39 8.23
C SER A 474 21.00 -27.82 7.90
N ALA A 475 20.61 -29.06 8.15
CA ALA A 475 19.22 -29.49 8.02
C ALA A 475 18.33 -28.74 9.03
N PRO A 476 17.18 -28.17 8.62
CA PRO A 476 16.33 -27.37 9.49
C PRO A 476 15.70 -28.21 10.61
N LEU A 477 15.87 -27.73 11.84
CA LEU A 477 15.48 -28.37 13.10
C LEU A 477 13.99 -28.13 13.45
N PRO A 478 13.49 -28.67 14.58
CA PRO A 478 12.27 -28.21 15.22
C PRO A 478 12.25 -26.70 15.50
N ARG A 479 11.11 -26.17 15.95
CA ARG A 479 10.93 -24.73 16.22
C ARG A 479 11.38 -24.28 17.61
N ASP A 480 11.70 -25.29 18.39
CA ASP A 480 11.81 -25.42 19.83
C ASP A 480 13.17 -26.06 20.19
N ALA A 481 13.98 -26.39 19.17
CA ALA A 481 15.39 -26.74 19.30
C ALA A 481 16.21 -25.54 19.78
N ALA A 482 17.23 -25.81 20.60
CA ALA A 482 18.14 -24.81 21.12
C ALA A 482 19.24 -24.47 20.09
N ALA A 483 19.80 -23.26 20.21
CA ALA A 483 20.90 -22.81 19.37
C ALA A 483 22.18 -23.60 19.69
N GLY A 484 22.45 -24.63 18.88
CA GLY A 484 23.56 -25.57 19.05
C GLY A 484 23.18 -27.03 18.79
N ASP A 485 21.88 -27.34 18.71
CA ASP A 485 21.42 -28.73 18.55
C ASP A 485 21.87 -29.39 17.23
N LEU A 486 22.21 -30.68 17.35
CA LEU A 486 22.44 -31.57 16.22
C LEU A 486 21.10 -32.18 15.78
N CYS A 487 20.90 -32.35 14.47
CA CYS A 487 19.83 -33.22 14.02
C CYS A 487 20.15 -34.67 14.42
N HIS A 488 19.11 -35.47 14.63
CA HIS A 488 19.22 -36.86 15.13
C HIS A 488 20.24 -37.74 14.36
N ARG A 489 20.46 -37.49 13.07
CA ARG A 489 21.50 -38.20 12.27
C ARG A 489 22.92 -37.85 12.73
N CYS A 490 23.21 -36.57 12.93
CA CYS A 490 24.54 -36.11 13.34
C CYS A 490 24.81 -36.35 14.82
N ALA A 491 23.78 -36.26 15.68
CA ALA A 491 23.87 -36.66 17.09
C ALA A 491 24.32 -38.12 17.21
N ARG A 492 23.56 -39.06 16.60
CA ARG A 492 23.89 -40.48 16.62
C ARG A 492 25.27 -40.82 16.05
N GLN A 493 25.76 -40.04 15.09
CA GLN A 493 27.08 -40.24 14.51
C GLN A 493 28.19 -39.83 15.49
N MET A 494 28.05 -38.68 16.17
CA MET A 494 28.96 -38.28 17.24
C MET A 494 28.91 -39.23 18.45
N ASP A 495 27.75 -39.77 18.81
CA ASP A 495 27.61 -40.76 19.89
C ASP A 495 28.42 -42.04 19.60
N GLN A 496 28.47 -42.48 18.34
CA GLN A 496 29.25 -43.63 17.89
C GLN A 496 30.75 -43.34 17.90
N GLU A 497 31.17 -42.19 17.37
CA GLU A 497 32.55 -41.73 17.39
C GLU A 497 33.10 -41.57 18.83
N LEU A 498 32.27 -41.10 19.77
CA LEU A 498 32.61 -41.02 21.20
C LEU A 498 32.70 -42.40 21.88
N ALA A 499 31.82 -43.34 21.53
CA ALA A 499 31.86 -44.70 22.09
C ALA A 499 33.15 -45.44 21.70
N GLU A 500 33.53 -45.40 20.42
CA GLU A 500 34.78 -45.98 19.91
C GLU A 500 36.02 -45.32 20.56
N LEU A 501 35.96 -44.00 20.83
CA LEU A 501 37.06 -43.27 21.47
C LEU A 501 37.18 -43.63 22.96
N HIS A 502 36.08 -43.81 23.69
CA HIS A 502 36.11 -44.32 25.06
C HIS A 502 36.59 -45.77 25.17
N GLU A 503 36.20 -46.65 24.24
CA GLU A 503 36.71 -48.03 24.18
C GLU A 503 38.24 -48.04 23.98
N ARG A 504 38.74 -47.19 23.09
CA ARG A 504 40.19 -47.01 22.84
C ARG A 504 40.96 -46.36 23.99
N LEU A 505 40.30 -45.74 24.96
CA LEU A 505 40.91 -45.14 26.16
C LEU A 505 40.66 -45.94 27.44
N GLY A 506 39.80 -46.97 27.42
CA GLY A 506 39.56 -47.86 28.55
C GLY A 506 38.81 -47.25 29.74
N LEU A 507 37.98 -46.22 29.51
CA LEU A 507 37.31 -45.46 30.58
C LEU A 507 35.81 -45.81 30.69
N THR A 508 35.42 -46.48 31.77
CA THR A 508 34.02 -46.78 32.10
C THR A 508 33.74 -46.53 33.60
N GLY A 509 32.90 -45.55 33.94
CA GLY A 509 32.66 -45.20 35.35
C GLY A 509 31.72 -44.01 35.65
N THR A 510 30.41 -44.26 35.62
CA THR A 510 29.32 -43.63 36.43
C THR A 510 29.51 -42.22 37.04
N ALA A 511 28.78 -41.22 36.51
CA ALA A 511 28.03 -40.22 37.27
C ALA A 511 27.01 -39.51 36.35
N ALA A 512 25.82 -39.14 36.85
CA ALA A 512 24.76 -38.49 36.05
C ALA A 512 24.17 -37.26 36.77
N PRO A 513 23.99 -36.11 36.09
CA PRO A 513 23.32 -34.93 36.64
C PRO A 513 21.80 -34.97 36.42
N THR A 514 21.02 -34.62 37.43
CA THR A 514 19.56 -34.43 37.32
C THR A 514 19.23 -33.04 36.75
N THR A 515 18.49 -33.01 35.63
CA THR A 515 17.90 -31.80 35.06
C THR A 515 16.56 -31.46 35.75
N PRO A 516 16.25 -30.18 36.01
CA PRO A 516 14.94 -29.76 36.50
C PRO A 516 13.85 -29.82 35.41
N ASP A 517 12.60 -30.02 35.81
CA ASP A 517 11.44 -30.03 34.91
C ASP A 517 11.17 -28.66 34.25
N PRO A 518 10.69 -28.63 32.98
CA PRO A 518 10.31 -27.40 32.30
C PRO A 518 8.93 -26.86 32.76
N ASP A 519 8.79 -25.54 32.76
CA ASP A 519 7.56 -24.84 33.16
C ASP A 519 6.40 -25.11 32.16
N PRO A 520 5.20 -25.53 32.61
CA PRO A 520 4.05 -25.81 31.74
C PRO A 520 3.48 -24.58 31.00
N ALA A 521 4.00 -23.37 31.21
CA ALA A 521 3.58 -22.16 30.51
C ALA A 521 3.89 -22.16 28.99
N ASP A 522 5.04 -22.69 28.56
CA ASP A 522 5.53 -22.54 27.17
C ASP A 522 4.81 -23.44 26.13
N ALA A 523 4.06 -24.45 26.58
CA ALA A 523 3.38 -25.42 25.72
C ALA A 523 2.33 -24.83 24.75
N ARG A 524 2.00 -23.53 24.86
CA ARG A 524 0.93 -22.87 24.09
C ARG A 524 1.37 -22.22 22.77
N TYR A 525 2.66 -22.26 22.41
CA TYR A 525 3.18 -21.61 21.20
C TYR A 525 3.93 -22.50 20.19
N ALA A 526 3.96 -23.82 20.41
CA ALA A 526 4.41 -24.77 19.39
C ALA A 526 3.49 -24.70 18.14
N PRO A 527 4.02 -24.47 16.92
CA PRO A 527 3.21 -24.53 15.70
C PRO A 527 2.90 -25.99 15.36
N ALA A 528 1.76 -26.23 14.71
CA ALA A 528 1.40 -27.57 14.25
C ALA A 528 2.52 -28.22 13.40
N PRO A 529 2.78 -29.52 13.57
CA PRO A 529 3.67 -30.27 12.68
C PRO A 529 3.09 -30.25 11.25
N PRO A 530 3.93 -30.30 10.21
CA PRO A 530 3.45 -30.32 8.83
C PRO A 530 2.58 -31.56 8.57
N SER A 531 1.64 -31.43 7.64
CA SER A 531 0.66 -32.46 7.32
C SER A 531 1.29 -33.81 6.96
N ALA A 532 0.51 -34.89 7.09
CA ALA A 532 0.95 -36.22 6.65
C ALA A 532 1.22 -36.25 5.14
N GLU A 533 0.40 -35.53 4.37
CA GLU A 533 0.51 -35.37 2.92
C GLU A 533 1.83 -34.69 2.51
N TYR A 534 2.21 -33.59 3.18
CA TYR A 534 3.51 -32.93 2.96
C TYR A 534 4.68 -33.91 3.14
N ARG A 535 4.64 -34.73 4.20
CA ARG A 535 5.71 -35.68 4.53
C ARG A 535 5.76 -36.84 3.53
N ALA A 536 4.61 -37.37 3.11
CA ALA A 536 4.53 -38.43 2.11
C ALA A 536 5.04 -37.98 0.74
N TRP A 537 4.61 -36.80 0.27
CA TRP A 537 5.06 -36.23 -1.00
C TRP A 537 6.56 -35.94 -1.00
N ARG A 538 7.10 -35.37 0.09
CA ARG A 538 8.53 -35.06 0.20
C ARG A 538 9.42 -36.31 0.22
N ALA A 539 8.94 -37.44 0.74
CA ALA A 539 9.63 -38.72 0.64
C ALA A 539 9.69 -39.22 -0.81
N GLN A 540 8.55 -39.21 -1.52
CA GLN A 540 8.47 -39.62 -2.93
C GLN A 540 9.39 -38.80 -3.86
N GLN A 541 9.67 -37.54 -3.53
CA GLN A 541 10.66 -36.72 -4.26
C GLN A 541 12.12 -37.09 -3.93
N ALA A 542 12.40 -37.51 -2.69
CA ALA A 542 13.75 -37.90 -2.27
C ALA A 542 14.17 -39.26 -2.86
N ASP A 543 13.23 -40.20 -3.00
CA ASP A 543 13.49 -41.53 -3.57
C ASP A 543 13.53 -41.53 -5.11
N GLY A 544 13.18 -40.42 -5.76
CA GLY A 544 12.98 -40.31 -7.21
C GLY A 544 14.14 -39.72 -8.02
N ALA A 545 15.25 -39.33 -7.38
CA ALA A 545 16.30 -38.52 -8.01
C ALA A 545 17.70 -39.18 -7.97
N PRO A 546 18.20 -39.76 -9.07
CA PRO A 546 19.63 -39.75 -9.34
C PRO A 546 20.10 -38.31 -9.61
N PHE A 547 21.25 -37.94 -9.04
CA PHE A 547 22.01 -36.74 -9.39
C PHE A 547 23.03 -37.05 -10.49
#